data_AF-A0A5C0XM37-F1
#
_entry.id   AF-A0A5C0XM37-F1
#
_cell.length_a   1.000
_cell.length_b   1.000
_cell.length_c   1.000
_cell.angle_alpha   90.00
_cell.angle_beta   90.00
_cell.angle_gamma   90.00
#
_symmetry.space_group_name_H-M   'P 1'
#
loop_
_entity.id
_entity.type
_entity.pdbx_description
1 polymer ?
#
loop_
_entity_poly.entity_id
_entity_poly.type
_entity_poly.pdbx_seq_one_letter_code
_entity_poly.pdbx_strand_id
1 'polypeptide(L)'
;MATTNEVKTYVCDIKTILFIGSLLALLSYLPGTGRVLSIIGGIVYLYGLYRWKELVDERPFKLALLIFVISIFQVVAVLILLRAERIALSITSFSKLIFVYTILNYPFVALIAILRRIILENFYEVTGEENFLTSRELLLYAILLYPVIVGSIIGIVANVYELLGYKNMPEAVTPVRGRKIEINKRETIALLGASFLISGLLIYALVPKYDFEIEKGNVVFYGEISGDFIDGIIIYKEPCPGSKICIEKVEVDGEIVYSAPSYEKVNNKQVVRISIPKSAEKIRVLLAKEGEVIIEVPTKES
;
A
#
# COMPACT_ATOMS: atom_id res chain seq x y z
N MET A 1 32.68 43.59 14.80
CA MET A 1 31.79 42.41 14.64
C MET A 1 32.21 41.38 15.66
N ALA A 2 31.42 41.19 16.71
CA ALA A 2 31.70 40.17 17.72
C ALA A 2 31.37 38.80 17.11
N THR A 3 32.38 37.94 16.97
CA THR A 3 32.20 36.51 16.70
C THR A 3 31.50 35.90 17.91
N THR A 4 30.17 35.77 17.86
CA THR A 4 29.44 34.93 18.79
C THR A 4 30.02 33.52 18.68
N ASN A 5 30.75 33.07 19.70
CA ASN A 5 31.25 31.71 19.78
C ASN A 5 30.05 30.76 19.70
N GLU A 6 29.86 30.12 18.55
CA GLU A 6 28.81 29.13 18.38
C GLU A 6 29.12 27.95 19.31
N VAL A 7 28.23 27.73 20.28
CA VAL A 7 28.34 26.63 21.22
C VAL A 7 28.04 25.34 20.45
N LYS A 8 29.08 24.55 20.17
CA LYS A 8 28.96 23.24 19.52
C LYS A 8 28.55 22.17 20.53
N THR A 9 27.69 21.25 20.10
CA THR A 9 27.24 20.10 20.89
C THR A 9 27.77 18.81 20.27
N TYR A 10 28.40 17.96 21.09
CA TYR A 10 28.93 16.67 20.65
C TYR A 10 27.81 15.63 20.50
N VAL A 11 27.82 14.90 19.38
CA VAL A 11 26.75 13.99 18.96
C VAL A 11 27.24 12.60 18.53
N CYS A 12 28.46 12.21 18.90
CA CYS A 12 29.08 10.94 18.48
C CYS A 12 28.24 9.69 18.83
N ASP A 13 27.67 9.64 20.04
CA ASP A 13 26.82 8.51 20.44
C ASP A 13 25.50 8.49 19.65
N ILE A 14 24.90 9.66 19.43
CA ILE A 14 23.65 9.81 18.65
C ILE A 14 23.87 9.36 17.21
N LYS A 15 25.01 9.75 16.64
CA LYS A 15 25.45 9.37 15.30
C LYS A 15 25.49 7.87 15.13
N THR A 16 26.12 7.19 16.09
CA THR A 16 26.25 5.73 16.08
C THR A 16 24.87 5.06 16.18
N ILE A 17 24.00 5.55 17.05
CA ILE A 17 22.63 5.02 17.23
C ILE A 17 21.81 5.20 15.95
N LEU A 18 21.81 6.38 15.34
CA LEU A 18 21.09 6.65 14.09
C LEU A 18 21.59 5.76 12.96
N PHE A 19 22.91 5.63 12.81
CA PHE A 19 23.53 4.74 11.82
C PHE A 19 23.09 3.29 12.00
N ILE A 20 23.19 2.75 13.23
CA ILE A 20 22.78 1.37 13.51
C ILE A 20 21.27 1.18 13.26
N GLY A 21 20.44 2.12 13.71
CA GLY A 21 19.00 2.08 13.49
C GLY A 21 18.64 2.03 11.99
N SER A 22 19.22 2.93 11.20
CA SER A 22 19.01 2.97 9.74
C SER A 22 19.59 1.75 9.03
N LEU A 23 20.74 1.21 9.47
CA LEU A 23 21.32 -0.01 8.92
C LEU A 23 20.42 -1.21 9.16
N LEU A 24 19.92 -1.39 10.39
CA LEU A 24 18.99 -2.47 10.72
C LEU A 24 17.67 -2.34 9.95
N ALA A 25 17.17 -1.11 9.78
CA ALA A 25 16.01 -0.85 8.94
C ALA A 25 16.28 -1.18 7.47
N LEU A 26 17.48 -0.91 6.94
CA LEU A 26 17.86 -1.30 5.57
C LEU A 26 17.98 -2.83 5.43
N LEU A 27 18.54 -3.52 6.42
CA LEU A 27 18.63 -4.98 6.42
C LEU A 27 17.25 -5.66 6.53
N SER A 28 16.19 -4.89 6.83
CA SER A 28 14.82 -5.43 6.90
C SER A 28 14.27 -5.94 5.56
N TYR A 29 14.91 -5.59 4.43
CA TYR A 29 14.54 -6.14 3.12
C TYR A 29 14.94 -7.61 2.95
N LEU A 30 15.74 -8.18 3.86
CA LEU A 30 16.09 -9.60 3.83
C LEU A 30 14.88 -10.50 4.16
N PRO A 31 14.63 -11.55 3.38
CA PRO A 31 13.53 -12.48 3.65
C PRO A 31 13.74 -13.22 4.98
N GLY A 32 12.64 -13.49 5.68
CA GLY A 32 12.63 -14.24 6.95
C GLY A 32 12.91 -13.38 8.19
N THR A 33 14.11 -12.82 8.32
CA THR A 33 14.53 -12.05 9.51
C THR A 33 14.16 -10.58 9.46
N GLY A 34 13.81 -10.07 8.27
CA GLY A 34 13.64 -8.65 8.04
C GLY A 34 12.62 -7.95 8.94
N ARG A 35 11.53 -8.63 9.33
CA ARG A 35 10.51 -8.04 10.21
C ARG A 35 11.05 -7.70 11.60
N VAL A 36 11.83 -8.59 12.20
CA VAL A 36 12.43 -8.38 13.52
C VAL A 36 13.46 -7.25 13.44
N LEU A 37 14.30 -7.26 12.39
CA LEU A 37 15.28 -6.22 12.14
C LEU A 37 14.63 -4.85 11.92
N SER A 38 13.49 -4.78 11.23
CA SER A 38 12.75 -3.53 11.03
C SER A 38 12.24 -2.94 12.35
N ILE A 39 11.74 -3.79 13.27
CA ILE A 39 11.21 -3.32 14.56
C ILE A 39 12.36 -2.81 15.43
N ILE A 40 13.42 -3.61 15.57
CA ILE A 40 14.59 -3.23 16.37
C ILE A 40 15.23 -1.97 15.77
N GLY A 41 15.48 -1.95 14.46
CA GLY A 41 16.04 -0.82 13.76
C GLY A 41 15.20 0.44 13.90
N GLY A 42 13.87 0.34 13.77
CA GLY A 42 12.95 1.46 13.97
C GLY A 42 12.98 2.01 15.39
N ILE A 43 13.02 1.15 16.41
CA ILE A 43 13.12 1.58 17.83
C ILE A 43 14.46 2.28 18.08
N VAL A 44 15.57 1.69 17.63
CA VAL A 44 16.91 2.26 17.78
C VAL A 44 17.00 3.61 17.07
N TYR A 45 16.47 3.71 15.84
CA TYR A 45 16.44 4.95 15.08
C TYR A 45 15.61 6.03 15.77
N LEU A 46 14.39 5.71 16.24
CA LEU A 46 13.54 6.64 16.99
C LEU A 46 14.20 7.10 18.29
N TYR A 47 14.92 6.22 18.98
CA TYR A 47 15.68 6.58 20.18
C TYR A 47 16.83 7.54 19.84
N GLY A 48 17.55 7.30 18.74
CA GLY A 48 18.56 8.24 18.22
C GLY A 48 17.97 9.61 17.93
N LEU A 49 16.80 9.66 17.28
CA LEU A 49 16.09 10.91 17.02
C LEU A 49 15.58 11.59 18.29
N TYR A 50 15.16 10.83 19.30
CA TYR A 50 14.77 11.36 20.60
C TYR A 50 15.93 12.09 21.27
N ARG A 51 17.12 11.46 21.30
CA ARG A 51 18.36 12.07 21.82
C ARG A 51 18.78 13.29 21.00
N TRP A 52 18.63 13.22 19.68
CA TRP A 52 18.87 14.35 18.78
C TRP A 52 17.95 15.53 19.10
N LYS A 53 16.67 15.28 19.38
CA LYS A 53 15.71 16.31 19.79
C LYS A 53 16.12 17.04 21.08
N GLU A 54 16.60 16.31 22.09
CA GLU A 54 16.98 16.91 23.37
C GLU A 54 18.17 17.85 23.25
N LEU A 55 19.10 17.54 22.34
CA LEU A 55 20.40 18.20 22.27
C LEU A 55 20.51 19.20 21.12
N VAL A 56 19.91 18.90 19.96
CA VAL A 56 20.22 19.57 18.69
C VAL A 56 18.99 20.18 18.05
N ASP A 57 18.04 19.38 17.55
CA ASP A 57 16.87 19.84 16.79
C ASP A 57 15.68 18.89 16.96
N GLU A 58 14.52 19.42 17.34
CA GLU A 58 13.31 18.63 17.60
C GLU A 58 12.53 18.21 16.33
N ARG A 59 12.76 18.87 15.19
CA ARG A 59 11.95 18.70 13.96
C ARG A 59 12.03 17.26 13.42
N PRO A 60 13.21 16.62 13.28
CA PRO A 60 13.32 15.25 12.79
C PRO A 60 12.50 14.24 13.60
N PHE A 61 12.53 14.36 14.93
CA PHE A 61 11.80 13.46 15.82
C PHE A 61 10.28 13.60 15.68
N LYS A 62 9.76 14.83 15.64
CA LYS A 62 8.32 15.09 15.45
C LYS A 62 7.81 14.51 14.13
N LEU A 63 8.57 14.70 13.06
CA LEU A 63 8.24 14.16 11.74
C LEU A 63 8.32 12.62 11.71
N ALA A 64 9.31 12.02 12.36
CA ALA A 64 9.43 10.55 12.44
C ALA A 64 8.27 9.92 13.24
N LEU A 65 7.81 10.56 14.32
CA LEU A 65 6.61 10.13 15.04
C LEU A 65 5.36 10.23 14.17
N LEU A 66 5.22 11.30 13.38
CA LEU A 66 4.13 11.44 12.44
C LEU A 66 4.17 10.33 11.37
N ILE A 67 5.34 10.04 10.81
CA ILE A 67 5.54 8.91 9.88
C ILE A 67 5.12 7.60 10.55
N PHE A 68 5.52 7.33 11.79
CA PHE A 68 5.14 6.12 12.52
C PHE A 68 3.62 5.96 12.65
N VAL A 69 2.91 7.03 13.01
CA VAL A 69 1.44 7.03 13.09
C VAL A 69 0.81 6.79 11.72
N ILE A 70 1.30 7.47 10.68
CA ILE A 70 0.83 7.28 9.30
C ILE A 70 1.05 5.83 8.84
N SER A 71 2.19 5.22 9.17
CA SER A 71 2.49 3.82 8.81
C SER A 71 1.52 2.83 9.48
N ILE A 72 1.14 3.05 10.74
CA ILE A 72 0.10 2.21 11.39
C ILE A 72 -1.24 2.37 10.68
N PHE A 73 -1.65 3.61 10.43
CA PHE A 73 -2.90 3.91 9.74
C PHE A 73 -2.92 3.33 8.32
N GLN A 74 -1.82 3.44 7.57
CA GLN A 74 -1.63 2.87 6.24
C GLN A 74 -1.93 1.37 6.22
N VAL A 75 -1.35 0.59 7.15
CA VAL A 75 -1.57 -0.86 7.20
C VAL A 75 -3.06 -1.17 7.39
N VAL A 76 -3.73 -0.49 8.32
CA VAL A 76 -5.16 -0.69 8.58
C VAL A 76 -6.00 -0.28 7.37
N ALA A 77 -5.75 0.89 6.78
CA ALA A 77 -6.47 1.41 5.64
C ALA A 77 -6.37 0.49 4.42
N VAL A 78 -5.16 0.01 4.10
CA VAL A 78 -4.93 -0.91 2.98
C VAL A 78 -5.62 -2.25 3.21
N LEU A 79 -5.58 -2.79 4.44
CA LEU A 79 -6.30 -4.04 4.76
C LEU A 79 -7.82 -3.89 4.62
N ILE A 80 -8.38 -2.74 4.98
CA ILE A 80 -9.81 -2.44 4.77
C ILE A 80 -10.12 -2.36 3.27
N LEU A 81 -9.31 -1.64 2.50
CA LEU A 81 -9.53 -1.50 1.06
C LEU A 81 -9.39 -2.83 0.30
N LEU A 82 -8.43 -3.68 0.68
CA LEU A 82 -8.29 -5.02 0.11
C LEU A 82 -9.50 -5.93 0.36
N ARG A 83 -10.27 -5.68 1.42
CA ARG A 83 -11.53 -6.39 1.70
C ARG A 83 -12.71 -5.90 0.86
N ALA A 84 -12.58 -4.79 0.13
CA ALA A 84 -13.63 -4.37 -0.79
C ALA A 84 -13.84 -5.46 -1.85
N GLU A 85 -15.09 -5.91 -2.02
CA GLU A 85 -15.42 -7.09 -2.84
C GLU A 85 -14.87 -6.97 -4.27
N ARG A 86 -15.10 -5.82 -4.93
CA ARG A 86 -14.61 -5.59 -6.30
C ARG A 86 -13.08 -5.62 -6.43
N ILE A 87 -12.36 -5.14 -5.41
CA ILE A 87 -10.90 -5.21 -5.37
C ILE A 87 -10.46 -6.65 -5.16
N ALA A 88 -11.07 -7.36 -4.22
CA ALA A 88 -10.76 -8.76 -3.94
C ALA A 88 -10.99 -9.67 -5.16
N LEU A 89 -12.06 -9.43 -5.92
CA LEU A 89 -12.36 -10.16 -7.17
C LEU A 89 -11.33 -9.93 -8.29
N SER A 90 -10.66 -8.77 -8.30
CA SER A 90 -9.60 -8.45 -9.26
C SER A 90 -8.30 -9.22 -8.99
N ILE A 91 -8.11 -9.71 -7.76
CA ILE A 91 -6.90 -10.40 -7.31
C ILE A 91 -7.00 -11.89 -7.69
N THR A 92 -6.67 -12.19 -8.95
CA THR A 92 -6.67 -13.57 -9.48
C THR A 92 -5.33 -14.29 -9.35
N SER A 93 -4.28 -13.60 -8.92
CA SER A 93 -2.92 -14.17 -8.78
C SER A 93 -2.10 -13.40 -7.73
N PHE A 94 -1.02 -14.02 -7.28
CA PHE A 94 -0.09 -13.40 -6.32
C PHE A 94 0.59 -12.14 -6.88
N SER A 95 0.90 -12.09 -8.18
CA SER A 95 1.46 -10.89 -8.82
C SER A 95 0.46 -9.73 -8.83
N LYS A 96 -0.82 -10.00 -9.15
CA LYS A 96 -1.88 -9.00 -9.04
C LYS A 96 -2.09 -8.54 -7.59
N LEU A 97 -2.01 -9.44 -6.61
CA LEU A 97 -2.07 -9.07 -5.19
C LEU A 97 -0.98 -8.05 -4.83
N ILE A 98 0.27 -8.33 -5.21
CA ILE A 98 1.40 -7.40 -4.96
C ILE A 98 1.16 -6.07 -5.68
N PHE A 99 0.69 -6.10 -6.93
CA PHE A 99 0.47 -4.89 -7.71
C PHE A 99 -0.66 -4.01 -7.11
N VAL A 100 -1.82 -4.60 -6.81
CA VAL A 100 -2.94 -3.92 -6.15
C VAL A 100 -2.51 -3.38 -4.79
N TYR A 101 -1.80 -4.18 -3.98
CA TYR A 101 -1.24 -3.72 -2.72
C TYR A 101 -0.32 -2.51 -2.92
N THR A 102 0.59 -2.56 -3.90
CA THR A 102 1.51 -1.46 -4.20
C THR A 102 0.74 -0.19 -4.56
N ILE A 103 -0.27 -0.28 -5.43
CA ILE A 103 -1.07 0.87 -5.85
C ILE A 103 -1.86 1.48 -4.69
N LEU A 104 -2.49 0.64 -3.85
CA LEU A 104 -3.23 1.10 -2.68
C LEU A 104 -2.32 1.78 -1.64
N ASN A 105 -1.07 1.33 -1.51
CA ASN A 105 -0.09 1.93 -0.60
C ASN A 105 0.52 3.23 -1.13
N TYR A 106 0.49 3.47 -2.46
CA TYR A 106 1.23 4.56 -3.08
C TYR A 106 0.98 5.95 -2.46
N PRO A 107 -0.28 6.37 -2.16
CA PRO A 107 -0.50 7.69 -1.55
C PRO A 107 0.16 7.83 -0.17
N PHE A 108 0.18 6.76 0.62
CA PHE A 108 0.85 6.74 1.93
C PHE A 108 2.37 6.77 1.80
N VAL A 109 2.92 5.98 0.88
CA VAL A 109 4.37 5.98 0.60
C VAL A 109 4.82 7.35 0.11
N ALA A 110 4.04 8.01 -0.76
CA ALA A 110 4.30 9.37 -1.20
C ALA A 110 4.33 10.35 -0.02
N LEU A 111 3.34 10.29 0.88
CA LEU A 111 3.30 11.12 2.09
C LEU A 111 4.51 10.89 3.00
N ILE A 112 4.83 9.63 3.29
CA ILE A 112 5.98 9.25 4.13
C ILE A 112 7.28 9.74 3.52
N ALA A 113 7.47 9.57 2.21
CA ALA A 113 8.67 10.03 1.51
C ALA A 113 8.79 11.56 1.51
N ILE A 114 7.69 12.31 1.36
CA ILE A 114 7.69 13.78 1.51
C ILE A 114 8.12 14.19 2.92
N LEU A 115 7.57 13.57 3.97
CA LEU A 115 7.96 13.87 5.34
C LEU A 115 9.42 13.52 5.61
N ARG A 116 9.90 12.40 5.06
CA ARG A 116 11.30 11.98 5.16
C ARG A 116 12.25 12.92 4.43
N ARG A 117 11.85 13.45 3.28
CA ARG A 117 12.61 14.51 2.58
C ARG A 117 12.84 15.73 3.47
N ILE A 118 11.82 16.15 4.23
CA ILE A 118 11.96 17.24 5.20
C ILE A 118 12.87 16.85 6.36
N ILE A 119 12.82 15.60 6.86
CA ILE A 119 13.76 15.12 7.88
C ILE A 119 15.21 15.24 7.38
N LEU A 120 15.48 14.77 6.16
CA LEU A 120 16.81 14.80 5.57
C LEU A 120 17.33 16.22 5.35
N GLU A 121 16.45 17.14 4.94
CA GLU A 121 16.78 18.56 4.83
C GLU A 121 17.14 19.18 6.20
N ASN A 122 16.37 18.88 7.25
CA ASN A 122 16.73 19.33 8.61
C ASN A 122 18.08 18.78 9.06
N PHE A 123 18.41 17.53 8.72
CA PHE A 123 19.74 16.97 9.00
C PHE A 123 20.84 17.71 8.22
N TYR A 124 20.62 17.97 6.94
CA TYR A 124 21.57 18.74 6.12
C TYR A 124 21.79 20.14 6.68
N GLU A 125 20.72 20.88 7.03
CA GLU A 125 20.83 22.24 7.59
C GLU A 125 21.74 22.30 8.82
N VAL A 126 21.73 21.26 9.64
CA VAL A 126 22.48 21.20 10.91
C VAL A 126 23.89 20.63 10.72
N THR A 127 24.05 19.67 9.80
CA THR A 127 25.29 18.90 9.67
C THR A 127 26.17 19.34 8.50
N GLY A 128 25.59 19.97 7.47
CA GLY A 128 26.23 20.27 6.19
C GLY A 128 26.55 19.02 5.35
N GLU A 129 26.00 17.85 5.70
CA GLU A 129 26.35 16.58 5.06
C GLU A 129 25.52 16.32 3.78
N GLU A 130 26.16 16.45 2.64
CA GLU A 130 25.58 16.38 1.28
C GLU A 130 24.88 15.03 0.96
N ASN A 131 25.26 13.94 1.62
CA ASN A 131 24.60 12.66 1.45
C ASN A 131 23.10 12.71 1.83
N PHE A 132 22.71 13.57 2.79
CA PHE A 132 21.29 13.77 3.12
C PHE A 132 20.53 14.47 2.00
N LEU A 133 21.14 15.44 1.31
CA LEU A 133 20.52 16.09 0.14
C LEU A 133 20.37 15.11 -1.02
N THR A 134 21.40 14.31 -1.29
CA THR A 134 21.34 13.28 -2.33
C THR A 134 20.23 12.28 -2.05
N SER A 135 20.11 11.82 -0.80
CA SER A 135 19.01 10.94 -0.37
C SER A 135 17.64 11.61 -0.57
N ARG A 136 17.51 12.88 -0.20
CA ARG A 136 16.28 13.68 -0.36
C ARG A 136 15.84 13.77 -1.82
N GLU A 137 16.77 13.96 -2.75
CA GLU A 137 16.48 14.03 -4.18
C GLU A 137 16.09 12.66 -4.74
N LEU A 138 16.81 11.60 -4.36
CA LEU A 138 16.46 10.23 -4.76
C LEU A 138 15.06 9.82 -4.28
N LEU A 139 14.63 10.26 -3.10
CA LEU A 139 13.27 10.02 -2.63
C LEU A 139 12.20 10.67 -3.53
N LEU A 140 12.48 11.81 -4.18
CA LEU A 140 11.54 12.41 -5.13
C LEU A 140 11.34 11.50 -6.35
N TYR A 141 12.42 10.98 -6.92
CA TYR A 141 12.35 10.01 -8.02
C TYR A 141 11.70 8.70 -7.58
N ALA A 142 11.98 8.24 -6.36
CA ALA A 142 11.36 7.06 -5.78
C ALA A 142 9.83 7.20 -5.70
N ILE A 143 9.31 8.37 -5.30
CA ILE A 143 7.87 8.65 -5.29
C ILE A 143 7.30 8.53 -6.71
N LEU A 144 7.87 9.25 -7.68
CA LEU A 144 7.33 9.29 -9.04
C LEU A 144 7.30 7.92 -9.73
N LEU A 145 8.28 7.07 -9.45
CA LEU A 145 8.44 5.75 -10.07
C LEU A 145 7.94 4.60 -9.18
N TYR A 146 7.33 4.88 -8.03
CA TYR A 146 6.85 3.85 -7.11
C TYR A 146 5.88 2.85 -7.75
N PRO A 147 4.90 3.26 -8.60
CA PRO A 147 3.94 2.32 -9.20
C PRO A 147 4.57 1.23 -10.08
N VAL A 148 5.79 1.43 -10.58
CA VAL A 148 6.46 0.52 -11.52
C VAL A 148 7.59 -0.30 -10.88
N ILE A 149 7.60 -0.47 -9.55
CA ILE A 149 8.64 -1.18 -8.75
C ILE A 149 10.02 -0.49 -8.77
N VAL A 150 10.41 0.15 -9.87
CA VAL A 150 11.66 0.91 -10.01
C VAL A 150 11.81 1.94 -8.89
N GLY A 151 10.72 2.61 -8.51
CA GLY A 151 10.75 3.56 -7.39
C GLY A 151 11.15 2.93 -6.06
N SER A 152 10.79 1.67 -5.80
CA SER A 152 11.22 0.94 -4.60
C SER A 152 12.73 0.71 -4.59
N ILE A 153 13.33 0.40 -5.74
CA ILE A 153 14.78 0.23 -5.88
C ILE A 153 15.49 1.56 -5.63
N ILE A 154 15.00 2.65 -6.22
CA ILE A 154 15.54 4.00 -5.99
C ILE A 154 15.41 4.38 -4.51
N GLY A 155 14.30 4.03 -3.86
CA GLY A 155 14.10 4.24 -2.43
C GLY A 155 15.13 3.50 -1.56
N ILE A 156 15.53 2.28 -1.95
CA ILE A 156 16.60 1.54 -1.27
C ILE A 156 17.94 2.29 -1.43
N VAL A 157 18.26 2.78 -2.63
CA VAL A 157 19.47 3.59 -2.85
C VAL A 157 19.43 4.87 -2.02
N ALA A 158 18.29 5.55 -1.95
CA ALA A 158 18.11 6.72 -1.08
C ALA A 158 18.40 6.40 0.40
N ASN A 159 17.96 5.23 0.89
CA ASN A 159 18.27 4.78 2.26
C ASN A 159 19.77 4.55 2.47
N VAL A 160 20.49 4.07 1.45
CA VAL A 160 21.96 3.92 1.52
C VAL A 160 22.63 5.29 1.65
N TYR A 161 22.20 6.30 0.88
CA TYR A 161 22.73 7.65 1.02
C TYR A 161 22.42 8.27 2.39
N GLU A 162 21.22 8.06 2.94
CA GLU A 162 20.90 8.49 4.30
C GLU A 162 21.84 7.83 5.34
N LEU A 163 22.08 6.53 5.20
CA LEU A 163 23.00 5.78 6.06
C LEU A 163 24.43 6.34 5.98
N LEU A 164 24.91 6.67 4.78
CA LEU A 164 26.19 7.34 4.58
C LEU A 164 26.21 8.74 5.20
N GLY A 165 25.10 9.48 5.15
CA GLY A 165 24.93 10.75 5.84
C GLY A 165 25.14 10.62 7.34
N TYR A 166 24.50 9.64 7.99
CA TYR A 166 24.75 9.39 9.42
C TYR A 166 26.18 8.97 9.70
N LYS A 167 26.81 8.19 8.83
CA LYS A 167 28.22 7.79 9.01
C LYS A 167 29.18 8.97 8.90
N ASN A 168 28.89 9.94 8.02
CA ASN A 168 29.82 11.01 7.67
C ASN A 168 29.55 12.33 8.39
N MET A 169 28.38 12.50 9.03
CA MET A 169 28.06 13.74 9.74
C MET A 169 29.10 14.08 10.84
N PRO A 170 29.36 15.38 11.09
CA PRO A 170 30.39 15.82 12.02
C PRO A 170 30.06 15.40 13.46
N GLU A 171 31.10 15.22 14.28
CA GLU A 171 30.96 14.81 15.68
C GLU A 171 30.41 15.92 16.58
N ALA A 172 30.50 17.17 16.15
CA ALA A 172 30.00 18.33 16.87
C ALA A 172 29.23 19.26 15.93
N VAL A 173 28.00 19.62 16.31
CA VAL A 173 27.07 20.42 15.51
C VAL A 173 26.57 21.64 16.29
N THR A 174 26.15 22.68 15.58
CA THR A 174 25.51 23.86 16.18
C THR A 174 24.01 23.55 16.39
N PRO A 175 23.49 23.58 17.63
CA PRO A 175 22.09 23.29 17.89
C PRO A 175 21.14 24.28 17.21
N VAL A 176 20.01 23.77 16.73
CA VAL A 176 18.95 24.57 16.09
C VAL A 176 17.64 24.32 16.84
N ARG A 177 17.34 25.18 17.82
CA ARG A 177 16.15 25.05 18.68
C ARG A 177 15.05 26.02 18.26
N GLY A 178 13.80 25.56 18.32
CA GLY A 178 12.60 26.39 18.11
C GLY A 178 12.31 26.80 16.67
N ARG A 179 13.07 26.30 15.68
CA ARG A 179 12.68 26.46 14.27
C ARG A 179 11.39 25.71 13.97
N LYS A 180 10.53 26.32 13.17
CA LYS A 180 9.30 25.70 12.70
C LYS A 180 9.61 24.73 11.57
N ILE A 181 8.77 23.72 11.43
CA ILE A 181 8.81 22.81 10.28
C ILE A 181 8.25 23.58 9.08
N GLU A 182 9.09 23.81 8.07
CA GLU A 182 8.65 24.42 6.82
C GLU A 182 8.22 23.31 5.86
N ILE A 183 6.95 23.32 5.49
CA ILE A 183 6.39 22.36 4.53
C ILE A 183 6.01 23.15 3.28
N ASN A 184 6.61 22.79 2.14
CA ASN A 184 6.20 23.32 0.85
C ASN A 184 4.80 22.77 0.50
N LYS A 185 3.75 23.48 0.92
CA LYS A 185 2.35 23.07 0.74
C LYS A 185 2.02 22.75 -0.72
N ARG A 186 2.53 23.54 -1.66
CA ARG A 186 2.25 23.38 -3.09
C ARG A 186 2.82 22.07 -3.61
N GLU A 187 4.08 21.79 -3.31
CA GLU A 187 4.74 20.55 -3.70
C GLU A 187 4.09 19.33 -3.03
N THR A 188 3.81 19.42 -1.73
CA THR A 188 3.14 18.33 -0.99
C THR A 188 1.77 18.02 -1.56
N ILE A 189 0.94 19.03 -1.83
CA ILE A 189 -0.40 18.85 -2.43
C ILE A 189 -0.27 18.29 -3.84
N ALA A 190 0.70 18.76 -4.65
CA ALA A 190 0.89 18.27 -6.01
C ALA A 190 1.30 16.79 -6.04
N LEU A 191 2.29 16.40 -5.23
CA LEU A 191 2.78 15.02 -5.17
C LEU A 191 1.73 14.06 -4.59
N LEU A 192 1.02 14.46 -3.54
CA LEU A 192 -0.07 13.66 -2.98
C LEU A 192 -1.27 13.59 -3.92
N GLY A 193 -1.68 14.70 -4.51
CA GLY A 193 -2.77 14.73 -5.48
C GLY A 193 -2.48 13.83 -6.68
N ALA A 194 -1.25 13.90 -7.20
CA ALA A 194 -0.79 13.01 -8.27
C ALA A 194 -0.79 11.55 -7.84
N SER A 195 -0.33 11.21 -6.63
CA SER A 195 -0.31 9.83 -6.17
C SER A 195 -1.72 9.25 -6.00
N PHE A 196 -2.66 10.01 -5.42
CA PHE A 196 -4.06 9.61 -5.34
C PHE A 196 -4.70 9.44 -6.74
N LEU A 197 -4.44 10.38 -7.65
CA LEU A 197 -5.00 10.33 -9.01
C LEU A 197 -4.46 9.13 -9.80
N ILE A 198 -3.14 8.90 -9.77
CA ILE A 198 -2.51 7.75 -10.41
C ILE A 198 -3.02 6.45 -9.78
N SER A 199 -3.09 6.37 -8.46
CA SER A 199 -3.64 5.18 -7.78
C SER A 199 -5.09 4.92 -8.15
N GLY A 200 -5.93 5.95 -8.17
CA GLY A 200 -7.33 5.84 -8.58
C GLY A 200 -7.48 5.36 -10.01
N LEU A 201 -6.72 5.93 -10.95
CA LEU A 201 -6.72 5.51 -12.36
C LEU A 201 -6.27 4.06 -12.54
N LEU A 202 -5.19 3.66 -11.86
CA LEU A 202 -4.67 2.29 -11.94
C LEU A 202 -5.64 1.28 -11.31
N ILE A 203 -6.24 1.60 -10.16
CA ILE A 203 -7.28 0.75 -9.55
C ILE A 203 -8.49 0.65 -10.48
N TYR A 204 -8.93 1.76 -11.05
CA TYR A 204 -10.05 1.79 -11.99
C TYR A 204 -9.79 0.93 -13.24
N ALA A 205 -8.54 0.89 -13.72
CA ALA A 205 -8.15 0.04 -14.83
C ALA A 205 -8.04 -1.46 -14.47
N LEU A 206 -7.79 -1.78 -13.20
CA LEU A 206 -7.62 -3.16 -12.71
C LEU A 206 -8.92 -3.80 -12.23
N VAL A 207 -9.82 -3.00 -11.67
CA VAL A 207 -11.10 -3.51 -11.16
C VAL A 207 -11.95 -3.92 -12.35
N PRO A 208 -12.42 -5.18 -12.41
CA PRO A 208 -13.25 -5.64 -13.52
C PRO A 208 -14.51 -4.79 -13.61
N LYS A 209 -14.88 -4.46 -14.85
CA LYS A 209 -16.12 -3.77 -15.16
C LYS A 209 -17.12 -4.81 -15.61
N TYR A 210 -18.29 -4.79 -15.00
CA TYR A 210 -19.39 -5.65 -15.40
C TYR A 210 -20.45 -4.77 -16.04
N ASP A 211 -21.06 -5.26 -17.11
CA ASP A 211 -22.13 -4.57 -17.83
C ASP A 211 -23.42 -4.54 -17.01
N PHE A 212 -23.65 -5.58 -16.20
CA PHE A 212 -24.80 -5.66 -15.33
C PHE A 212 -24.52 -6.49 -14.07
N GLU A 213 -25.30 -6.22 -13.03
CA GLU A 213 -25.27 -6.86 -11.72
C GLU A 213 -26.70 -7.28 -11.38
N ILE A 214 -26.90 -8.56 -11.06
CA ILE A 214 -28.22 -9.11 -10.72
C ILE A 214 -28.15 -9.74 -9.34
N GLU A 215 -29.02 -9.26 -8.46
CA GLU A 215 -29.09 -9.70 -7.09
C GLU A 215 -30.40 -10.47 -6.86
N LYS A 216 -30.31 -11.77 -6.53
CA LYS A 216 -31.47 -12.58 -6.14
C LYS A 216 -31.15 -13.43 -4.91
N GLY A 217 -31.87 -13.18 -3.82
CA GLY A 217 -31.65 -13.86 -2.54
C GLY A 217 -30.21 -13.68 -2.05
N ASN A 218 -29.54 -14.79 -1.73
CA ASN A 218 -28.15 -14.81 -1.29
C ASN A 218 -27.13 -14.93 -2.44
N VAL A 219 -27.56 -14.73 -3.69
CA VAL A 219 -26.69 -14.84 -4.87
C VAL A 219 -26.60 -13.49 -5.59
N VAL A 220 -25.38 -13.12 -5.96
CA VAL A 220 -25.09 -11.99 -6.86
C VAL A 220 -24.45 -12.53 -8.13
N PHE A 221 -24.95 -12.10 -9.28
CA PHE A 221 -24.36 -12.39 -10.58
C PHE A 221 -23.82 -11.10 -11.20
N TYR A 222 -22.53 -11.09 -11.50
CA TYR A 222 -21.88 -10.04 -12.28
C TYR A 222 -21.63 -10.57 -13.70
N GLY A 223 -22.08 -9.86 -14.73
CA GLY A 223 -21.90 -10.26 -16.13
C GLY A 223 -21.15 -9.22 -16.96
N GLU A 224 -20.18 -9.65 -17.76
CA GLU A 224 -19.47 -8.85 -18.77
C GLU A 224 -19.70 -9.48 -20.15
N ILE A 225 -20.21 -8.71 -21.11
CA ILE A 225 -20.51 -9.19 -22.46
C ILE A 225 -19.22 -9.15 -23.29
N SER A 226 -18.73 -10.32 -23.68
CA SER A 226 -17.51 -10.53 -24.47
C SER A 226 -17.84 -11.27 -25.78
N GLY A 227 -18.20 -10.50 -26.81
CA GLY A 227 -18.61 -11.05 -28.10
C GLY A 227 -19.95 -11.81 -28.02
N ASP A 228 -19.91 -13.11 -28.32
CA ASP A 228 -21.07 -14.01 -28.29
C ASP A 228 -21.31 -14.66 -26.92
N PHE A 229 -20.44 -14.37 -25.94
CA PHE A 229 -20.50 -14.91 -24.59
C PHE A 229 -20.68 -13.81 -23.54
N ILE A 230 -21.15 -14.21 -22.37
CA ILE A 230 -21.20 -13.41 -21.15
C ILE A 230 -20.27 -14.10 -20.16
N ASP A 231 -19.18 -13.42 -19.81
CA ASP A 231 -18.29 -13.85 -18.74
C ASP A 231 -18.90 -13.43 -17.40
N GLY A 232 -19.24 -14.43 -16.60
CA GLY A 232 -20.07 -14.31 -15.43
C GLY A 232 -19.34 -14.67 -14.15
N ILE A 233 -19.62 -13.94 -13.07
CA ILE A 233 -19.21 -14.29 -11.71
C ILE A 233 -20.45 -14.42 -10.83
N ILE A 234 -20.66 -15.61 -10.30
CA ILE A 234 -21.69 -15.89 -9.31
C ILE A 234 -21.04 -15.89 -7.92
N ILE A 235 -21.59 -15.07 -7.01
CA ILE A 235 -21.13 -14.94 -5.63
C ILE A 235 -22.25 -15.30 -4.68
N TYR A 236 -21.97 -16.18 -3.73
CA TYR A 236 -22.83 -16.37 -2.56
C TYR A 236 -22.49 -15.32 -1.50
N LYS A 237 -23.45 -14.46 -1.14
CA LYS A 237 -23.21 -13.25 -0.32
C LYS A 237 -22.73 -13.56 1.08
N GLU A 238 -23.28 -14.61 1.68
CA GLU A 238 -22.94 -14.96 3.05
C GLU A 238 -21.65 -15.79 3.11
N PRO A 239 -20.86 -15.66 4.18
CA PRO A 239 -19.68 -16.50 4.36
C PRO A 239 -20.11 -17.97 4.50
N CYS A 240 -19.51 -18.85 3.69
CA CYS A 240 -19.77 -20.29 3.79
C CYS A 240 -19.11 -20.85 5.06
N PRO A 241 -19.89 -21.38 6.03
CA PRO A 241 -19.32 -21.87 7.29
C PRO A 241 -18.43 -23.11 7.06
N GLY A 242 -17.11 -22.93 7.24
CA GLY A 242 -16.11 -24.00 7.15
C GLY A 242 -15.66 -24.34 5.71
N SER A 243 -15.43 -25.62 5.43
CA SER A 243 -15.13 -26.16 4.09
C SER A 243 -16.39 -26.51 3.28
N LYS A 244 -17.58 -26.10 3.75
CA LYS A 244 -18.84 -26.45 3.11
C LYS A 244 -19.06 -25.62 1.85
N ILE A 245 -19.55 -26.31 0.83
CA ILE A 245 -20.00 -25.74 -0.45
C ILE A 245 -21.36 -25.08 -0.19
N CYS A 246 -21.51 -23.82 -0.60
CA CYS A 246 -22.80 -23.11 -0.61
C CYS A 246 -23.47 -23.19 -1.97
N ILE A 247 -22.71 -23.05 -3.06
CA ILE A 247 -23.16 -23.24 -4.45
C ILE A 247 -22.75 -24.63 -4.91
N GLU A 248 -23.70 -25.54 -4.98
CA GLU A 248 -23.47 -26.94 -5.37
C GLU A 248 -23.39 -27.09 -6.88
N LYS A 249 -24.29 -26.40 -7.59
CA LYS A 249 -24.47 -26.57 -9.03
C LYS A 249 -24.94 -25.27 -9.66
N VAL A 250 -24.50 -25.01 -10.88
CA VAL A 250 -25.04 -23.95 -11.72
C VAL A 250 -25.45 -24.56 -13.05
N GLU A 251 -26.70 -24.30 -13.44
CA GLU A 251 -27.27 -24.70 -14.72
C GLU A 251 -27.62 -23.45 -15.52
N VAL A 252 -27.39 -23.51 -16.83
CA VAL A 252 -27.71 -22.43 -17.78
C VAL A 252 -28.61 -23.05 -18.83
N ASP A 253 -29.86 -22.60 -18.91
CA ASP A 253 -30.91 -23.15 -19.77
C ASP A 253 -31.04 -24.68 -19.72
N GLY A 254 -30.79 -25.26 -18.54
CA GLY A 254 -30.86 -26.70 -18.29
C GLY A 254 -29.54 -27.47 -18.48
N GLU A 255 -28.50 -26.84 -19.02
CA GLU A 255 -27.17 -27.44 -19.13
C GLU A 255 -26.30 -27.13 -17.91
N ILE A 256 -25.59 -28.13 -17.40
CA ILE A 256 -24.76 -28.00 -16.20
C ILE A 256 -23.42 -27.36 -16.60
N VAL A 257 -23.22 -26.09 -16.24
CA VAL A 257 -21.96 -25.37 -16.51
C VAL A 257 -20.98 -25.45 -15.36
N TYR A 258 -21.46 -25.75 -14.15
CA TYR A 258 -20.62 -25.92 -12.97
C TYR A 258 -21.25 -26.92 -12.00
N SER A 259 -20.38 -27.73 -11.39
CA SER A 259 -20.68 -28.59 -10.26
C SER A 259 -19.51 -28.55 -9.27
N ALA A 260 -19.83 -28.48 -7.99
CA ALA A 260 -18.86 -28.58 -6.91
C ALA A 260 -18.07 -29.91 -6.99
N PRO A 261 -16.82 -29.99 -6.47
CA PRO A 261 -16.22 -29.15 -5.43
C PRO A 261 -15.30 -28.02 -5.91
N SER A 262 -15.20 -27.73 -7.22
CA SER A 262 -14.21 -26.78 -7.75
C SER A 262 -14.64 -25.31 -7.56
N TYR A 263 -14.27 -24.65 -6.46
CA TYR A 263 -14.67 -23.25 -6.24
C TYR A 263 -13.54 -22.35 -5.75
N GLU A 264 -13.68 -21.05 -6.02
CA GLU A 264 -12.81 -20.01 -5.47
C GLU A 264 -13.42 -19.44 -4.18
N LYS A 265 -12.58 -19.06 -3.21
CA LYS A 265 -12.99 -18.29 -2.04
C LYS A 265 -12.43 -16.88 -2.11
N VAL A 266 -13.31 -15.88 -2.08
CA VAL A 266 -12.93 -14.46 -2.02
C VAL A 266 -13.62 -13.86 -0.80
N ASN A 267 -12.83 -13.37 0.17
CA ASN A 267 -13.35 -12.84 1.44
C ASN A 267 -14.35 -13.77 2.16
N ASN A 268 -14.03 -15.07 2.21
CA ASN A 268 -14.88 -16.15 2.77
C ASN A 268 -16.21 -16.40 2.03
N LYS A 269 -16.45 -15.73 0.90
CA LYS A 269 -17.57 -16.00 0.01
C LYS A 269 -17.16 -17.01 -1.05
N GLN A 270 -18.08 -17.90 -1.42
CA GLN A 270 -17.86 -18.79 -2.57
C GLN A 270 -18.10 -18.03 -3.85
N VAL A 271 -17.14 -18.12 -4.77
CA VAL A 271 -17.16 -17.48 -6.08
C VAL A 271 -17.05 -18.57 -7.15
N VAL A 272 -17.95 -18.51 -8.13
CA VAL A 272 -17.99 -19.40 -9.29
C VAL A 272 -17.90 -18.52 -10.54
N ARG A 273 -16.88 -18.76 -11.35
CA ARG A 273 -16.69 -18.08 -12.64
C ARG A 273 -17.25 -18.98 -13.74
N ILE A 274 -18.12 -18.45 -14.58
CA ILE A 274 -18.76 -19.16 -15.69
C ILE A 274 -18.65 -18.32 -16.96
N SER A 275 -18.71 -18.97 -18.12
CA SER A 275 -18.89 -18.29 -19.40
C SER A 275 -20.13 -18.89 -20.06
N ILE A 276 -21.10 -18.04 -20.42
CA ILE A 276 -22.40 -18.48 -20.92
C ILE A 276 -22.70 -17.85 -22.28
N PRO A 277 -23.46 -18.51 -23.17
CA PRO A 277 -23.89 -17.88 -24.42
C PRO A 277 -24.70 -16.62 -24.15
N LYS A 278 -24.55 -15.59 -24.99
CA LYS A 278 -25.35 -14.35 -24.88
C LYS A 278 -26.85 -14.58 -25.09
N SER A 279 -27.21 -15.66 -25.77
CA SER A 279 -28.61 -16.11 -25.92
C SER A 279 -29.18 -16.75 -24.65
N ALA A 280 -28.38 -16.92 -23.59
CA ALA A 280 -28.84 -17.56 -22.37
C ALA A 280 -29.92 -16.73 -21.70
N GLU A 281 -31.01 -17.38 -21.31
CA GLU A 281 -32.15 -16.70 -20.68
C GLU A 281 -32.13 -16.86 -19.17
N LYS A 282 -31.77 -18.06 -18.68
CA LYS A 282 -31.93 -18.42 -17.27
C LYS A 282 -30.69 -19.10 -16.73
N ILE A 283 -30.22 -18.60 -15.60
CA ILE A 283 -29.19 -19.23 -14.77
C ILE A 283 -29.86 -19.76 -13.50
N ARG A 284 -29.84 -21.07 -13.31
CA ARG A 284 -30.32 -21.72 -12.09
C ARG A 284 -29.13 -22.07 -11.21
N VAL A 285 -29.12 -21.54 -9.99
CA VAL A 285 -28.08 -21.75 -8.99
C VAL A 285 -28.65 -22.62 -7.88
N LEU A 286 -28.14 -23.85 -7.74
CA LEU A 286 -28.53 -24.77 -6.67
C LEU A 286 -27.66 -24.54 -5.44
N LEU A 287 -28.30 -24.22 -4.32
CA LEU A 287 -27.69 -23.92 -3.04
C LEU A 287 -27.85 -25.08 -2.07
N ALA A 288 -26.78 -25.41 -1.34
CA ALA A 288 -26.73 -26.59 -0.46
C ALA A 288 -27.78 -26.61 0.68
N LYS A 289 -28.29 -25.43 1.07
CA LYS A 289 -29.24 -25.29 2.20
C LYS A 289 -30.50 -24.51 1.88
N GLU A 290 -30.51 -23.77 0.78
CA GLU A 290 -31.53 -22.75 0.50
C GLU A 290 -32.36 -23.07 -0.75
N GLY A 291 -32.15 -24.24 -1.35
CA GLY A 291 -32.85 -24.67 -2.55
C GLY A 291 -32.26 -24.04 -3.81
N GLU A 292 -33.10 -23.66 -4.77
CA GLU A 292 -32.66 -23.09 -6.04
C GLU A 292 -32.95 -21.59 -6.14
N VAL A 293 -32.04 -20.86 -6.79
CA VAL A 293 -32.20 -19.46 -7.16
C VAL A 293 -32.16 -19.34 -8.68
N ILE A 294 -33.18 -18.75 -9.28
CA ILE A 294 -33.28 -18.56 -10.73
C ILE A 294 -33.02 -17.09 -11.07
N ILE A 295 -31.92 -16.84 -11.74
CA ILE A 295 -31.48 -15.53 -12.24
C ILE A 295 -31.89 -15.43 -13.71
N GLU A 296 -32.61 -14.38 -14.06
CA GLU A 296 -33.01 -14.08 -15.43
C GLU A 296 -31.95 -13.16 -16.03
N VAL A 297 -31.31 -13.58 -17.11
CA VAL A 297 -30.26 -12.80 -17.76
C VAL A 297 -30.93 -11.75 -18.64
N PRO A 298 -30.54 -10.46 -18.55
CA PRO A 298 -31.07 -9.44 -19.43
C PRO A 298 -30.67 -9.73 -20.87
N THR A 299 -31.62 -10.22 -21.67
CA THR A 299 -31.44 -10.35 -23.12
C THR A 299 -31.48 -8.95 -23.74
N LYS A 300 -30.43 -8.61 -24.48
CA LYS A 300 -30.31 -7.32 -25.19
C LYS A 300 -31.21 -7.34 -26.44
N GLU A 301 -32.52 -7.40 -26.25
CA GLU A 301 -33.52 -7.22 -27.32
C GLU A 301 -34.55 -6.11 -27.02
N SER A 302 -34.28 -5.22 -26.04
CA SER A 302 -35.08 -4.01 -25.79
C SER A 302 -34.26 -2.73 -25.90
#